data_AF-K0RDZ7-F1
#
_entry.id   AF-K0RDZ7-F1
#
_cell.length_a   1.000
_cell.length_b   1.000
_cell.length_c   1.000
_cell.angle_alpha   90.00
_cell.angle_beta   90.00
_cell.angle_gamma   90.00
#
_symmetry.space_group_name_H-M   'P 1'
#
loop_
_entity.id
_entity.type
_entity.pdbx_description
1 polymer ?
#
loop_
_entity_poly.entity_id
_entity_poly.type
_entity_poly.pdbx_seq_one_letter_code
_entity_poly.pdbx_strand_id
1 'polypeptide(L)'
;MFTRRHFRRNHVEEGVAESPISSDQRPVKRPTTVTRQLSDDTSTLSRFLLRGVDVPRMESMRDINSAWYPLGEACTAGYNITWINYEWALSTESDEGVNDNLWRAFELIMCLALACNLYLALYGASFWITSIIANSGDGDYFLQSVTALTFCQQLLGATVVLNAIGNCMGVYIKLSPHWIETGIGLAAAVILYGVGLEILANHVVGTAPLGLFHSPGWVKLIWGTWDFLLPKRYEALKHRAKGQAEKLERRAYQERTWLSRPRARESDSSVGHLLQQAANNLGLSSYDTTLCQEKLAAELYLESDQMRDLEVSELARCMPLRLAKEVRRLLRSTSET
;
A
#
# COMPACT_ATOMS: atom_id res chain seq x y z
N MET A 1 -38.38 36.37 -18.54
CA MET A 1 -39.28 35.71 -19.52
C MET A 1 -38.71 34.32 -19.82
N PHE A 2 -39.09 33.29 -19.06
CA PHE A 2 -38.98 31.86 -19.40
C PHE A 2 -39.88 31.07 -18.42
N THR A 3 -40.56 30.06 -18.95
CA THR A 3 -41.85 29.53 -18.50
C THR A 3 -41.74 28.29 -17.60
N ARG A 4 -42.63 28.22 -16.60
CA ARG A 4 -42.93 27.07 -15.71
C ARG A 4 -43.24 25.79 -16.50
N ARG A 5 -42.77 24.62 -16.01
CA ARG A 5 -43.34 23.30 -16.34
C ARG A 5 -43.83 22.59 -15.08
N HIS A 6 -45.09 22.19 -15.14
CA HIS A 6 -45.82 21.40 -14.14
C HIS A 6 -45.37 19.94 -14.12
N PHE A 7 -45.21 19.37 -12.93
CA PHE A 7 -45.06 17.93 -12.72
C PHE A 7 -46.43 17.33 -12.39
N ARG A 8 -46.82 16.30 -13.15
CA ARG A 8 -48.12 15.60 -13.05
C ARG A 8 -47.91 14.29 -12.27
N ARG A 9 -48.63 14.15 -11.16
CA ARG A 9 -48.77 12.93 -10.34
C ARG A 9 -49.64 11.92 -11.10
N ASN A 10 -49.30 10.63 -11.06
CA ASN A 10 -50.25 9.54 -11.25
C ASN A 10 -49.97 8.44 -10.22
N HIS A 11 -51.01 8.14 -9.43
CA HIS A 11 -51.20 6.92 -8.65
C HIS A 11 -51.45 5.73 -9.58
N VAL A 12 -50.93 4.55 -9.22
CA VAL A 12 -51.58 3.26 -9.48
C VAL A 12 -51.27 2.35 -8.28
N GLU A 13 -52.33 1.87 -7.63
CA GLU A 13 -52.36 0.82 -6.61
C GLU A 13 -52.72 -0.54 -7.24
N GLU A 14 -52.49 -1.61 -6.47
CA GLU A 14 -52.97 -3.00 -6.60
C GLU A 14 -52.32 -3.87 -7.71
N GLY A 15 -51.94 -5.14 -7.52
CA GLY A 15 -52.01 -6.08 -6.40
C GLY A 15 -51.63 -7.51 -6.89
N VAL A 16 -51.52 -8.45 -5.95
CA VAL A 16 -51.63 -9.93 -6.10
C VAL A 16 -50.37 -10.75 -6.49
N ALA A 17 -49.95 -11.62 -5.55
CA ALA A 17 -49.75 -13.08 -5.67
C ALA A 17 -48.51 -13.58 -4.90
N GLU A 18 -48.71 -14.10 -3.69
CA GLU A 18 -47.72 -14.91 -2.98
C GLU A 18 -47.69 -16.34 -3.56
N SER A 19 -46.50 -16.86 -3.80
CA SER A 19 -46.22 -18.28 -4.08
C SER A 19 -45.04 -18.72 -3.21
N PRO A 20 -45.06 -19.91 -2.60
CA PRO A 20 -44.02 -20.35 -1.68
C PRO A 20 -42.87 -20.99 -2.47
N ILE A 21 -41.65 -20.44 -2.34
CA ILE A 21 -40.44 -21.07 -2.89
C ILE A 21 -39.46 -21.37 -1.76
N SER A 22 -39.35 -22.67 -1.52
CA SER A 22 -38.13 -23.46 -1.29
C SER A 22 -37.03 -22.89 -0.40
N SER A 23 -36.86 -23.62 0.70
CA SER A 23 -35.71 -23.69 1.59
C SER A 23 -34.32 -23.60 0.94
N ASP A 24 -33.49 -22.80 1.60
CA ASP A 24 -32.03 -22.91 1.77
C ASP A 24 -31.12 -22.62 0.56
N GLN A 25 -31.06 -21.34 0.18
CA GLN A 25 -29.87 -20.75 -0.42
C GLN A 25 -29.49 -19.49 0.36
N ARG A 26 -28.44 -19.58 1.18
CA ARG A 26 -27.83 -18.38 1.78
C ARG A 26 -27.40 -17.45 0.64
N PRO A 27 -27.82 -16.17 0.63
CA PRO A 27 -27.42 -15.25 -0.42
C PRO A 27 -25.91 -15.10 -0.37
N VAL A 28 -25.23 -15.58 -1.42
CA VAL A 28 -23.84 -15.25 -1.68
C VAL A 28 -23.80 -13.74 -1.83
N LYS A 29 -23.33 -13.04 -0.78
CA LYS A 29 -23.16 -11.58 -0.80
C LYS A 29 -22.28 -11.25 -2.00
N ARG A 30 -22.88 -10.64 -3.02
CA ARG A 30 -22.11 -10.15 -4.17
C ARG A 30 -21.08 -9.16 -3.63
N PRO A 31 -19.79 -9.30 -3.98
CA PRO A 31 -18.79 -8.34 -3.59
C PRO A 31 -19.22 -6.95 -4.07
N THR A 32 -19.11 -5.97 -3.18
CA THR A 32 -19.37 -4.56 -3.51
C THR A 32 -18.44 -4.13 -4.64
N THR A 33 -18.85 -3.13 -5.43
CA THR A 33 -18.06 -2.59 -6.55
C THR A 33 -16.63 -2.26 -6.12
N VAL A 34 -16.45 -1.81 -4.88
CA VAL A 34 -15.14 -1.52 -4.28
C VAL A 34 -14.34 -2.79 -4.00
N THR A 35 -14.93 -3.84 -3.40
CA THR A 35 -14.21 -5.11 -3.19
C THR A 35 -13.84 -5.77 -4.52
N ARG A 36 -14.70 -5.65 -5.54
CA ARG A 36 -14.41 -6.11 -6.90
C ARG A 36 -13.27 -5.33 -7.56
N GLN A 37 -13.24 -4.02 -7.37
CA GLN A 37 -12.15 -3.15 -7.86
C GLN A 37 -10.84 -3.32 -7.08
N LEU A 38 -10.89 -3.77 -5.83
CA LEU A 38 -9.70 -4.11 -5.03
C LEU A 38 -9.15 -5.48 -5.39
N SER A 39 -9.99 -6.42 -5.82
CA SER A 39 -9.60 -7.76 -6.27
C SER A 39 -9.20 -7.84 -7.75
N ASP A 40 -9.30 -6.74 -8.49
CA ASP A 40 -8.95 -6.65 -9.90
C ASP A 40 -7.62 -5.91 -10.05
N ASP A 41 -6.56 -6.63 -10.40
CA ASP A 41 -5.19 -6.10 -10.55
C ASP A 41 -5.08 -5.04 -11.67
N THR A 42 -6.10 -4.94 -12.53
CA THR A 42 -6.15 -3.94 -13.60
C THR A 42 -6.88 -2.66 -13.21
N SER A 43 -7.59 -2.66 -12.08
CA SER A 43 -8.36 -1.51 -11.59
C SER A 43 -7.44 -0.37 -11.15
N THR A 44 -7.79 0.86 -11.51
CA THR A 44 -7.05 2.06 -11.08
C THR A 44 -7.01 2.21 -9.55
N LEU A 45 -8.06 1.76 -8.86
CA LEU A 45 -8.15 1.77 -7.39
C LEU A 45 -7.19 0.74 -6.76
N SER A 46 -7.16 -0.48 -7.31
CA SER A 46 -6.21 -1.52 -6.94
C SER A 46 -4.78 -1.05 -7.20
N ARG A 47 -4.49 -0.55 -8.41
CA ARG A 47 -3.16 -0.02 -8.78
C ARG A 47 -2.73 1.18 -7.96
N PHE A 48 -3.66 1.99 -7.43
CA PHE A 48 -3.34 3.10 -6.55
C PHE A 48 -3.04 2.63 -5.13
N LEU A 49 -3.86 1.73 -4.57
CA LEU A 49 -3.75 1.25 -3.19
C LEU A 49 -2.71 0.14 -3.00
N LEU A 50 -2.47 -0.67 -4.03
CA LEU A 50 -1.57 -1.83 -4.06
C LEU A 50 -0.31 -1.57 -4.86
N ARG A 51 0.02 -0.29 -5.19
CA ARG A 51 1.19 0.11 -5.99
C ARG A 51 2.57 -0.26 -5.38
N GLY A 52 2.59 -0.96 -4.25
CA GLY A 52 3.79 -1.59 -3.68
C GLY A 52 3.67 -3.10 -3.47
N VAL A 53 2.49 -3.72 -3.62
CA VAL A 53 2.26 -5.14 -3.31
C VAL A 53 2.71 -6.06 -4.45
N ASP A 54 2.59 -5.62 -5.70
CA ASP A 54 2.93 -6.42 -6.89
C ASP A 54 4.24 -6.03 -7.57
N VAL A 55 4.96 -5.01 -7.07
CA VAL A 55 6.31 -4.73 -7.56
C VAL A 55 7.23 -5.70 -6.84
N PRO A 56 7.88 -6.66 -7.55
CA PRO A 56 8.82 -7.58 -6.93
C PRO A 56 10.05 -6.76 -6.51
N ARG A 57 10.00 -6.21 -5.29
CA ARG A 57 10.93 -5.23 -4.74
C ARG A 57 10.95 -3.90 -5.52
N MET A 58 10.82 -2.78 -4.81
CA MET A 58 11.27 -1.49 -5.36
C MET A 58 12.80 -1.53 -5.42
N GLU A 59 13.35 -2.08 -6.52
CA GLU A 59 14.80 -2.29 -6.69
C GLU A 59 15.53 -1.03 -7.18
N SER A 60 14.81 -0.02 -7.69
CA SER A 60 15.44 1.17 -8.26
C SER A 60 14.99 2.48 -7.63
N MET A 61 15.94 3.42 -7.53
CA MET A 61 15.73 4.80 -7.07
C MET A 61 14.66 5.54 -7.91
N ARG A 62 14.47 5.12 -9.17
CA ARG A 62 13.46 5.68 -10.08
C ARG A 62 12.04 5.27 -9.67
N ASP A 63 11.86 4.04 -9.20
CA ASP A 63 10.56 3.53 -8.77
C ASP A 63 10.12 4.18 -7.46
N ILE A 64 11.06 4.36 -6.53
CA ILE A 64 10.82 5.07 -5.28
C ILE A 64 10.54 6.57 -5.53
N ASN A 65 11.29 7.24 -6.42
CA ASN A 65 11.00 8.63 -6.82
C ASN A 65 9.63 8.79 -7.47
N SER A 66 9.21 7.83 -8.29
CA SER A 66 7.85 7.84 -8.87
C SER A 66 6.76 7.70 -7.80
N ALA A 67 7.08 7.10 -6.66
CA ALA A 67 6.18 6.98 -5.53
C ALA A 67 6.00 8.35 -4.83
N TRP A 68 7.05 9.15 -4.65
CA TRP A 68 6.93 10.45 -3.95
C TRP A 68 5.94 11.45 -4.58
N TYR A 69 5.68 11.38 -5.88
CA TYR A 69 4.73 12.28 -6.57
C TYR A 69 3.28 12.17 -6.05
N PRO A 70 2.67 10.97 -5.98
CA PRO A 70 1.37 10.77 -5.32
C PRO A 70 1.27 11.34 -3.90
N LEU A 71 2.35 11.32 -3.12
CA LEU A 71 2.35 11.92 -1.79
C LEU A 71 2.21 13.44 -1.86
N GLY A 72 2.96 14.08 -2.75
CA GLY A 72 2.86 15.51 -2.99
C GLY A 72 1.44 15.92 -3.40
N GLU A 73 0.82 15.14 -4.30
CA GLU A 73 -0.57 15.36 -4.73
C GLU A 73 -1.56 15.16 -3.58
N ALA A 74 -1.42 14.10 -2.78
CA ALA A 74 -2.30 13.82 -1.64
C ALA A 74 -2.18 14.89 -0.53
N CYS A 75 -0.95 15.34 -0.24
CA CYS A 75 -0.70 16.42 0.73
C CYS A 75 -1.27 17.75 0.24
N THR A 76 -1.12 18.07 -1.05
CA THR A 76 -1.68 19.28 -1.65
C THR A 76 -3.21 19.24 -1.67
N ALA A 77 -3.79 18.08 -2.01
CA ALA A 77 -5.23 17.86 -1.93
C ALA A 77 -5.74 18.01 -0.49
N GLY A 78 -5.05 17.42 0.51
CA GLY A 78 -5.39 17.58 1.92
C GLY A 78 -5.33 19.03 2.39
N TYR A 79 -4.30 19.77 1.98
CA TYR A 79 -4.18 21.21 2.27
C TYR A 79 -5.33 22.02 1.63
N ASN A 80 -5.62 21.77 0.35
CA ASN A 80 -6.72 22.45 -0.36
C ASN A 80 -8.08 22.14 0.29
N ILE A 81 -8.33 20.89 0.69
CA ILE A 81 -9.57 20.51 1.38
C ILE A 81 -9.65 21.16 2.76
N THR A 82 -8.53 21.28 3.48
CA THR A 82 -8.48 21.99 4.77
C THR A 82 -8.82 23.46 4.59
N TRP A 83 -8.26 24.11 3.57
CA TRP A 83 -8.58 25.49 3.23
C TRP A 83 -10.04 25.67 2.82
N ILE A 84 -10.59 24.77 2.00
CA ILE A 84 -12.01 24.79 1.63
C ILE A 84 -12.90 24.65 2.88
N ASN A 85 -12.53 23.80 3.84
CA ASN A 85 -13.29 23.64 5.09
C ASN A 85 -13.24 24.91 5.95
N TYR A 86 -12.08 25.58 5.99
CA TYR A 86 -11.93 26.87 6.66
C TYR A 86 -12.79 27.97 6.01
N GLU A 87 -12.74 28.11 4.69
CA GLU A 87 -13.58 29.07 3.94
C GLU A 87 -15.07 28.77 4.12
N TRP A 88 -15.45 27.49 4.06
CA TRP A 88 -16.81 27.06 4.33
C TRP A 88 -17.27 27.48 5.73
N ALA A 89 -16.45 27.24 6.76
CA ALA A 89 -16.76 27.58 8.14
C ALA A 89 -16.95 29.09 8.37
N LEU A 90 -16.24 29.92 7.60
CA LEU A 90 -16.29 31.39 7.73
C LEU A 90 -17.30 32.08 6.82
N SER A 91 -17.75 31.41 5.76
CA SER A 91 -18.79 31.97 4.89
C SER A 91 -20.09 32.21 5.66
N THR A 92 -20.62 33.44 5.63
CA THR A 92 -21.82 33.85 6.37
C THR A 92 -22.98 34.29 5.48
N GLU A 93 -22.92 34.02 4.18
CA GLU A 93 -24.00 34.37 3.25
C GLU A 93 -25.23 33.50 3.48
N SER A 94 -26.18 34.01 4.27
CA SER A 94 -27.57 33.54 4.23
C SER A 94 -28.31 34.38 3.17
N ASP A 95 -28.60 33.78 2.02
CA ASP A 95 -29.48 34.41 1.04
C ASP A 95 -30.88 34.55 1.67
N GLU A 96 -31.25 35.79 2.02
CA GLU A 96 -32.56 36.14 2.57
C GLU A 96 -33.66 35.80 1.54
N GLY A 97 -34.21 34.58 1.61
CA GLY A 97 -35.28 34.14 0.73
C GLY A 97 -35.33 32.64 0.45
N VAL A 98 -34.28 31.88 0.76
CA VAL A 98 -34.30 30.41 0.67
C VAL A 98 -34.95 29.82 1.92
N ASN A 99 -35.70 28.73 1.76
CA ASN A 99 -36.29 27.99 2.88
C ASN A 99 -35.18 27.56 3.86
N ASP A 100 -35.15 28.20 5.03
CA ASP A 100 -34.13 28.02 6.08
C ASP A 100 -33.85 26.54 6.37
N ASN A 101 -34.89 25.70 6.43
CA ASN A 101 -34.74 24.25 6.64
C ASN A 101 -33.91 23.56 5.55
N LEU A 102 -34.12 23.94 4.28
CA LEU A 102 -33.43 23.33 3.14
C LEU A 102 -31.99 23.82 3.06
N TRP A 103 -31.74 25.08 3.40
CA TRP A 103 -30.39 25.63 3.50
C TRP A 103 -29.57 24.94 4.60
N ARG A 104 -30.15 24.74 5.78
CA ARG A 104 -29.49 24.02 6.89
C ARG A 104 -29.17 22.57 6.55
N ALA A 105 -30.10 21.87 5.91
CA ALA A 105 -29.86 20.51 5.44
C ALA A 105 -28.73 20.45 4.41
N PHE A 106 -28.66 21.42 3.50
CA PHE A 106 -27.58 21.54 2.53
C PHE A 106 -26.22 21.79 3.21
N GLU A 107 -26.15 22.74 4.15
CA GLU A 107 -24.93 23.05 4.92
C GLU A 107 -24.42 21.84 5.71
N LEU A 108 -25.32 21.06 6.32
CA LEU A 108 -24.96 19.82 7.00
C LEU A 108 -24.40 18.78 6.02
N ILE A 109 -25.03 18.59 4.85
CA ILE A 109 -24.55 17.65 3.83
C ILE A 109 -23.17 18.06 3.30
N MET A 110 -22.96 19.36 3.05
CA MET A 110 -21.66 19.90 2.63
C MET A 110 -20.58 19.64 3.68
N CYS A 111 -20.88 19.88 4.95
CA CYS A 111 -19.98 19.56 6.07
C CYS A 111 -19.57 18.08 6.07
N LEU A 112 -20.54 17.17 5.96
CA LEU A 112 -20.29 15.73 5.93
C LEU A 112 -19.42 15.32 4.72
N ALA A 113 -19.68 15.90 3.56
CA ALA A 113 -18.91 15.64 2.34
C ALA A 113 -17.46 16.14 2.48
N LEU A 114 -17.25 17.34 3.03
CA LEU A 114 -15.92 17.89 3.29
C LEU A 114 -15.14 17.05 4.30
N ALA A 115 -15.78 16.65 5.40
CA ALA A 115 -15.19 15.77 6.40
C ALA A 115 -14.76 14.43 5.79
N CYS A 116 -15.64 13.78 5.02
CA CYS A 116 -15.34 12.51 4.35
C CYS A 116 -14.13 12.63 3.40
N ASN A 117 -14.10 13.66 2.55
CA ASN A 117 -13.01 13.87 1.59
C ASN A 117 -11.68 14.16 2.30
N LEU A 118 -11.71 14.96 3.37
CA LEU A 118 -10.53 15.30 4.15
C LEU A 118 -9.91 14.06 4.79
N TYR A 119 -10.70 13.27 5.52
CA TYR A 119 -10.21 12.06 6.16
C TYR A 119 -9.79 11.00 5.15
N LEU A 120 -10.52 10.85 4.03
CA LEU A 120 -10.13 9.94 2.96
C LEU A 120 -8.73 10.27 2.41
N ALA A 121 -8.46 11.54 2.14
CA ALA A 121 -7.15 11.98 1.65
C ALA A 121 -6.03 11.72 2.66
N LEU A 122 -6.24 12.07 3.93
CA LEU A 122 -5.21 11.96 4.97
C LEU A 122 -4.93 10.50 5.38
N TYR A 123 -5.97 9.68 5.55
CA TYR A 123 -5.80 8.25 5.83
C TYR A 123 -5.26 7.52 4.60
N GLY A 124 -5.70 7.87 3.39
CA GLY A 124 -5.15 7.33 2.14
C GLY A 124 -3.65 7.58 2.02
N ALA A 125 -3.19 8.80 2.29
CA ALA A 125 -1.77 9.13 2.34
C ALA A 125 -1.02 8.33 3.42
N SER A 126 -1.64 8.10 4.58
CA SER A 126 -1.03 7.31 5.67
C SER A 126 -0.84 5.84 5.30
N PHE A 127 -1.86 5.21 4.69
CA PHE A 127 -1.76 3.84 4.19
C PHE A 127 -0.69 3.73 3.11
N TRP A 128 -0.63 4.73 2.23
CA TRP A 128 0.33 4.77 1.16
C TRP A 128 1.78 4.86 1.69
N ILE A 129 2.08 5.76 2.63
CA ILE A 129 3.42 5.84 3.27
C ILE A 129 3.76 4.51 3.94
N THR A 130 2.82 3.94 4.70
CA THR A 130 3.03 2.67 5.41
C THR A 130 3.30 1.52 4.45
N SER A 131 2.66 1.50 3.28
CA SER A 131 2.88 0.48 2.25
C SER A 131 4.29 0.52 1.66
N ILE A 132 4.90 1.71 1.54
CA ILE A 132 6.28 1.87 1.05
C ILE A 132 7.28 1.41 2.11
N ILE A 133 7.04 1.80 3.36
CA ILE A 133 7.85 1.35 4.50
C ILE A 133 7.82 -0.18 4.60
N ALA A 134 6.67 -0.81 4.33
CA ALA A 134 6.53 -2.26 4.42
C ALA A 134 7.16 -3.02 3.23
N ASN A 135 7.24 -2.42 2.04
CA ASN A 135 7.68 -3.10 0.80
C ASN A 135 9.15 -2.87 0.41
N SER A 136 9.89 -2.09 1.16
CA SER A 136 11.31 -1.83 0.85
C SER A 136 12.20 -2.93 1.43
N GLY A 137 12.98 -3.56 0.54
CA GLY A 137 13.78 -4.75 0.83
C GLY A 137 15.29 -4.54 0.78
N ASP A 138 15.77 -3.30 0.65
CA ASP A 138 17.18 -2.99 0.40
C ASP A 138 17.82 -2.21 1.56
N GLY A 139 18.82 -2.81 2.23
CA GLY A 139 19.19 -2.52 3.62
C GLY A 139 19.71 -1.11 3.90
N ASP A 140 20.55 -0.54 3.04
CA ASP A 140 21.30 0.69 3.36
C ASP A 140 20.54 1.98 3.01
N TYR A 141 19.78 1.99 1.91
CA TYR A 141 18.93 3.15 1.55
C TYR A 141 17.61 3.16 2.34
N PHE A 142 17.09 1.98 2.68
CA PHE A 142 15.92 1.81 3.55
C PHE A 142 16.09 2.54 4.88
N LEU A 143 17.23 2.40 5.55
CA LEU A 143 17.47 3.03 6.85
C LEU A 143 17.35 4.57 6.80
N GLN A 144 17.84 5.20 5.74
CA GLN A 144 17.76 6.65 5.57
C GLN A 144 16.34 7.09 5.12
N SER A 145 15.73 6.41 4.15
CA SER A 145 14.39 6.75 3.65
C SER A 145 13.28 6.45 4.66
N VAL A 146 13.42 5.41 5.49
CA VAL A 146 12.46 5.07 6.55
C VAL A 146 12.40 6.16 7.60
N THR A 147 13.52 6.78 7.95
CA THR A 147 13.52 7.88 8.92
C THR A 147 12.74 9.08 8.38
N ALA A 148 12.96 9.45 7.13
CA ALA A 148 12.22 10.53 6.47
C ALA A 148 10.73 10.21 6.30
N LEU A 149 10.39 8.99 5.86
CA LEU A 149 9.00 8.54 5.71
C LEU A 149 8.27 8.44 7.07
N THR A 150 8.97 7.99 8.11
CA THR A 150 8.43 7.97 9.49
C THR A 150 8.15 9.39 9.98
N PHE A 151 9.03 10.34 9.70
CA PHE A 151 8.79 11.74 10.00
C PHE A 151 7.59 12.31 9.22
N CYS A 152 7.48 12.02 7.92
CA CYS A 152 6.30 12.38 7.12
C CYS A 152 5.01 11.77 7.69
N GLN A 153 5.05 10.52 8.15
CA GLN A 153 3.92 9.86 8.79
C GLN A 153 3.53 10.52 10.12
N GLN A 154 4.52 10.96 10.93
CA GLN A 154 4.26 11.70 12.17
C GLN A 154 3.64 13.07 11.90
N LEU A 155 4.18 13.81 10.93
CA LEU A 155 3.61 15.08 10.49
C LEU A 155 2.18 14.91 9.99
N LEU A 156 1.94 13.91 9.15
CA LEU A 156 0.60 13.61 8.64
C LEU A 156 -0.37 13.25 9.77
N GLY A 157 0.08 12.46 10.76
CA GLY A 157 -0.69 12.16 11.96
C GLY A 157 -1.06 13.41 12.76
N ALA A 158 -0.11 14.33 12.96
CA ALA A 158 -0.36 15.62 13.60
C ALA A 158 -1.37 16.46 12.80
N THR A 159 -1.25 16.49 11.47
CA THR A 159 -2.20 17.17 10.57
C THR A 159 -3.61 16.57 10.70
N VAL A 160 -3.75 15.24 10.79
CA VAL A 160 -5.07 14.60 11.00
C VAL A 160 -5.72 15.07 12.31
N VAL A 161 -4.94 15.17 13.39
CA VAL A 161 -5.45 15.64 14.70
C VAL A 161 -5.87 17.10 14.62
N LEU A 162 -5.02 17.97 14.08
CA LEU A 162 -5.33 19.39 13.91
C LEU A 162 -6.56 19.61 13.03
N ASN A 163 -6.69 18.83 11.95
CA ASN A 163 -7.84 18.87 11.07
C ASN A 163 -9.11 18.36 11.75
N ALA A 164 -9.03 17.37 12.64
CA ALA A 164 -10.17 16.94 13.43
C ALA A 164 -10.66 18.06 14.36
N ILE A 165 -9.74 18.74 15.05
CA ILE A 165 -10.06 19.88 15.91
C ILE A 165 -10.66 21.02 15.09
N GLY A 166 -10.03 21.40 13.98
CA GLY A 166 -10.50 22.45 13.08
C GLY A 166 -11.87 22.15 12.48
N ASN A 167 -12.13 20.90 12.10
CA ASN A 167 -13.43 20.47 11.60
C ASN A 167 -14.52 20.57 12.68
N CYS A 168 -14.23 20.13 13.91
CA CYS A 168 -15.15 20.30 15.04
C CYS A 168 -15.44 21.79 15.33
N MET A 169 -14.41 22.65 15.28
CA MET A 169 -14.57 24.10 15.43
C MET A 169 -15.41 24.69 14.29
N GLY A 170 -15.17 24.30 13.04
CA GLY A 170 -15.92 24.76 11.87
C GLY A 170 -17.39 24.36 11.94
N VAL A 171 -17.68 23.10 12.29
CA VAL A 171 -19.05 22.62 12.56
C VAL A 171 -19.73 23.47 13.62
N TYR A 172 -19.03 23.76 14.73
CA TYR A 172 -19.58 24.55 15.82
C TYR A 172 -19.87 25.99 15.39
N ILE A 173 -18.93 26.66 14.73
CA ILE A 173 -19.08 28.05 14.28
C ILE A 173 -20.21 28.18 13.26
N LYS A 174 -20.27 27.27 12.29
CA LYS A 174 -21.17 27.38 11.13
C LYS A 174 -22.59 26.90 11.41
N LEU A 175 -22.76 25.85 12.20
CA LEU A 175 -24.08 25.26 12.44
C LEU A 175 -24.75 25.78 13.72
N SER A 176 -24.00 26.35 14.68
CA SER A 176 -24.59 26.99 15.87
C SER A 176 -25.40 28.23 15.46
N PRO A 177 -26.64 28.44 15.96
CA PRO A 177 -27.26 27.82 17.14
C PRO A 177 -28.13 26.57 16.87
N HIS A 178 -28.06 25.96 15.69
CA HIS A 178 -28.86 24.79 15.32
C HIS A 178 -28.30 23.50 15.93
N TRP A 179 -28.61 23.28 17.20
CA TRP A 179 -28.00 22.23 18.03
C TRP A 179 -28.15 20.80 17.51
N ILE A 180 -29.21 20.49 16.75
CA ILE A 180 -29.42 19.15 16.20
C ILE A 180 -28.39 18.91 15.09
N GLU A 181 -28.29 19.82 14.13
CA GLU A 181 -27.36 19.80 13.01
C GLU A 181 -25.91 19.85 13.50
N THR A 182 -25.61 20.72 14.47
CA THR A 182 -24.30 20.77 15.13
C THR A 182 -23.97 19.43 15.78
N GLY A 183 -24.92 18.82 16.50
CA GLY A 183 -24.74 17.52 17.13
C GLY A 183 -24.43 16.40 16.12
N ILE A 184 -25.18 16.36 15.02
CA ILE A 184 -24.95 15.39 13.94
C ILE A 184 -23.58 15.60 13.29
N GLY A 185 -23.22 16.85 12.96
CA GLY A 185 -21.93 17.18 12.36
C GLY A 185 -20.75 16.80 13.25
N LEU A 186 -20.81 17.11 14.55
CA LEU A 186 -19.78 16.73 15.52
C LEU A 186 -19.68 15.22 15.69
N ALA A 187 -20.81 14.52 15.81
CA ALA A 187 -20.84 13.07 15.92
C ALA A 187 -20.19 12.41 14.69
N ALA A 188 -20.51 12.88 13.49
CA ALA A 188 -19.92 12.38 12.26
C ALA A 188 -18.40 12.62 12.20
N ALA A 189 -17.92 13.81 12.55
CA ALA A 189 -16.49 14.11 12.59
C ALA A 189 -15.73 13.18 13.57
N VAL A 190 -16.29 12.97 14.77
CA VAL A 190 -15.72 12.08 15.78
C VAL A 190 -15.70 10.62 15.31
N ILE A 191 -16.79 10.14 14.69
CA ILE A 191 -16.87 8.78 14.16
C ILE A 191 -15.86 8.57 13.03
N LEU A 192 -15.77 9.51 12.08
CA LEU A 192 -14.81 9.42 10.96
C LEU A 192 -13.37 9.39 11.44
N TYR A 193 -13.01 10.26 12.38
CA TYR A 193 -11.70 10.26 13.02
C TYR A 193 -11.43 8.96 13.79
N GLY A 194 -12.36 8.52 14.63
CA GLY A 194 -12.22 7.33 15.45
C GLY A 194 -12.07 6.04 14.63
N VAL A 195 -12.97 5.83 13.67
CA VAL A 195 -12.93 4.66 12.77
C VAL A 195 -11.68 4.67 11.91
N GLY A 196 -11.31 5.82 11.34
CA GLY A 196 -10.10 5.93 10.52
C GLY A 196 -8.82 5.65 11.33
N LEU A 197 -8.75 6.19 12.56
CA LEU A 197 -7.63 5.92 13.47
C LEU A 197 -7.56 4.43 13.85
N GLU A 198 -8.69 3.78 14.13
CA GLU A 198 -8.72 2.35 14.44
C GLU A 198 -8.26 1.47 13.27
N ILE A 199 -8.71 1.75 12.04
CA ILE A 199 -8.29 1.00 10.86
C ILE A 199 -6.79 1.19 10.61
N LEU A 200 -6.29 2.43 10.72
CA LEU A 200 -4.87 2.73 10.54
C LEU A 200 -4.01 2.06 11.63
N ALA A 201 -4.45 2.12 12.89
CA ALA A 201 -3.82 1.43 14.02
C ALA A 201 -3.72 -0.07 13.77
N ASN A 202 -4.83 -0.73 13.42
CA ASN A 202 -4.85 -2.16 13.10
C ASN A 202 -3.90 -2.51 11.94
N HIS A 203 -3.78 -1.64 10.94
CA HIS A 203 -2.85 -1.82 9.84
C HIS A 203 -1.39 -1.71 10.29
N VAL A 204 -1.02 -0.65 11.02
CA VAL A 204 0.35 -0.45 11.54
C VAL A 204 0.77 -1.60 12.48
N VAL A 205 -0.12 -2.02 13.37
CA VAL A 205 0.09 -3.16 14.27
C VAL A 205 0.26 -4.46 13.47
N GLY A 206 -0.47 -4.61 12.37
CA GLY A 206 -0.38 -5.78 11.49
C GLY A 206 0.91 -5.86 10.67
N THR A 207 1.42 -4.73 10.19
CA THR A 207 2.58 -4.66 9.30
C THR A 207 3.91 -4.66 10.06
N ALA A 208 3.98 -4.00 11.21
CA ALA A 208 5.21 -3.84 11.99
C ALA A 208 5.07 -4.19 13.48
N PRO A 209 4.56 -5.40 13.84
CA PRO A 209 4.34 -5.76 15.24
C PRO A 209 5.64 -5.72 16.06
N LEU A 210 6.78 -6.11 15.48
CA LEU A 210 8.06 -6.08 16.18
C LEU A 210 8.55 -4.65 16.48
N GLY A 211 8.37 -3.72 15.53
CA GLY A 211 8.72 -2.31 15.72
C GLY A 211 7.90 -1.66 16.82
N LEU A 212 6.62 -2.06 16.94
CA LEU A 212 5.73 -1.57 17.99
C LEU A 212 6.17 -2.01 19.40
N PHE A 213 6.78 -3.18 19.57
CA PHE A 213 7.31 -3.59 20.90
C PHE A 213 8.51 -2.75 21.35
N HIS A 214 9.29 -2.24 20.41
CA HIS A 214 10.47 -1.41 20.69
C HIS A 214 10.15 0.09 20.74
N SER A 215 8.93 0.48 20.40
CA SER A 215 8.53 1.88 20.43
C SER A 215 8.28 2.39 21.86
N PRO A 216 8.40 3.71 22.08
CA PRO A 216 8.03 4.34 23.35
C PRO A 216 6.58 4.05 23.77
N GLY A 217 6.31 4.05 25.07
CA GLY A 217 4.98 3.73 25.61
C GLY A 217 3.84 4.57 25.04
N TRP A 218 4.06 5.86 24.77
CA TRP A 218 3.04 6.73 24.17
C TRP A 218 2.71 6.33 22.72
N VAL A 219 3.69 5.84 21.95
CA VAL A 219 3.47 5.31 20.59
C VAL A 219 2.60 4.06 20.66
N LYS A 220 2.85 3.18 21.63
CA LYS A 220 2.03 1.98 21.89
C LYS A 220 0.59 2.34 22.25
N LEU A 221 0.41 3.40 23.04
CA LEU A 221 -0.92 3.89 23.42
C LEU A 221 -1.67 4.49 22.23
N ILE A 222 -1.00 5.20 21.31
CA ILE A 222 -1.66 5.79 20.15
C ILE A 222 -2.04 4.72 19.11
N TRP A 223 -1.12 3.80 18.80
CA TRP A 223 -1.28 2.86 17.69
C TRP A 223 -1.88 1.52 18.08
N GLY A 224 -1.97 1.20 19.37
CA GLY A 224 -2.39 -0.12 19.82
C GLY A 224 -2.98 -0.10 21.23
N THR A 225 -3.73 0.96 21.60
CA THR A 225 -4.30 1.09 22.95
C THR A 225 -5.00 -0.20 23.38
N TRP A 226 -5.91 -0.70 22.54
CA TRP A 226 -6.66 -1.93 22.81
C TRP A 226 -5.80 -3.19 22.73
N ASP A 227 -4.76 -3.20 21.89
CA ASP A 227 -3.88 -4.35 21.73
C ASP A 227 -2.94 -4.54 22.93
N PHE A 228 -2.55 -3.46 23.62
CA PHE A 228 -1.74 -3.52 24.83
C PHE A 228 -2.56 -3.60 26.12
N LEU A 229 -3.77 -3.04 26.13
CA LEU A 229 -4.63 -3.07 27.32
C LEU A 229 -5.41 -4.38 27.47
N LEU A 230 -5.78 -5.05 26.37
CA LEU A 230 -6.55 -6.29 26.42
C LEU A 230 -5.61 -7.52 26.39
N PRO A 231 -5.58 -8.37 27.44
CA PRO A 231 -4.65 -9.49 27.53
C PRO A 231 -4.68 -10.43 26.32
N LYS A 232 -5.89 -10.75 25.82
CA LYS A 232 -6.06 -11.61 24.65
C LYS A 232 -5.47 -11.03 23.37
N ARG A 233 -5.60 -9.72 23.15
CA ARG A 233 -5.04 -9.05 21.98
C ARG A 233 -3.54 -8.91 22.10
N TYR A 234 -3.04 -8.65 23.31
CA TYR A 234 -1.62 -8.60 23.60
C TYR A 234 -0.92 -9.93 23.30
N GLU A 235 -1.52 -11.06 23.70
CA GLU A 235 -1.00 -12.40 23.36
C GLU A 235 -0.96 -12.65 21.85
N ALA A 236 -2.02 -12.29 21.12
CA ALA A 236 -2.06 -12.39 19.67
C ALA A 236 -0.98 -11.52 19.00
N LEU A 237 -0.77 -10.30 19.49
CA LEU A 237 0.26 -9.39 19.03
C LEU A 237 1.67 -9.97 19.29
N LYS A 238 1.91 -10.50 20.48
CA LYS A 238 3.16 -11.16 20.86
C LYS A 238 3.45 -12.37 19.96
N HIS A 239 2.44 -13.19 19.67
CA HIS A 239 2.57 -14.32 18.76
C HIS A 239 2.95 -13.87 17.33
N ARG A 240 2.31 -12.81 16.81
CA ARG A 240 2.67 -12.23 15.50
C ARG A 240 4.09 -11.67 15.46
N ALA A 241 4.48 -10.92 16.49
CA ALA A 241 5.84 -10.38 16.60
C ALA A 241 6.90 -11.49 16.65
N LYS A 242 6.65 -12.57 17.40
CA LYS A 242 7.54 -13.73 17.43
C LYS A 242 7.66 -14.39 16.06
N GLY A 243 6.55 -14.62 15.37
CA GLY A 243 6.56 -15.19 14.02
C GLY A 243 7.29 -14.30 13.00
N GLN A 244 7.22 -12.97 13.14
CA GLN A 244 8.00 -12.05 12.29
C GLN A 244 9.50 -12.10 12.64
N ALA A 245 9.87 -12.14 13.91
CA ALA A 245 11.25 -12.29 14.35
C ALA A 245 11.89 -13.58 13.82
N GLU A 246 11.18 -14.71 13.91
CA GLU A 246 11.65 -16.00 13.37
C GLU A 246 11.84 -15.96 11.84
N LYS A 247 10.96 -15.26 11.11
CA LYS A 247 11.12 -15.05 9.66
C LYS A 247 12.35 -14.21 9.33
N LEU A 248 12.58 -13.13 10.09
CA LEU A 248 13.76 -12.28 9.94
C LEU A 248 15.04 -13.03 10.28
N GLU A 249 15.03 -13.82 11.35
CA GLU A 249 16.15 -14.69 11.74
C GLU A 249 16.47 -15.71 10.65
N ARG A 250 15.47 -16.39 10.09
CA ARG A 250 15.66 -17.32 8.96
C ARG A 250 16.24 -16.63 7.72
N ARG A 251 15.77 -15.42 7.39
CA ARG A 251 16.31 -14.63 6.27
C ARG A 251 17.76 -14.23 6.53
N ALA A 252 18.06 -13.69 7.71
CA ALA A 252 19.42 -13.34 8.11
C ALA A 252 20.35 -14.56 8.10
N TYR A 253 19.85 -15.72 8.53
CA TYR A 253 20.60 -16.98 8.44
C TYR A 253 20.86 -17.35 6.98
N GLN A 254 19.84 -17.32 6.11
CA GLN A 254 19.96 -17.60 4.68
C GLN A 254 20.97 -16.69 3.99
N GLU A 255 20.85 -15.37 4.21
CA GLU A 255 21.79 -14.36 3.70
C GLU A 255 23.20 -14.59 4.23
N ARG A 256 23.34 -14.92 5.53
CA ARG A 256 24.64 -15.24 6.11
C ARG A 256 25.21 -16.52 5.53
N THR A 257 24.45 -17.59 5.31
CA THR A 257 24.94 -18.79 4.60
C THR A 257 25.32 -18.49 3.15
N TRP A 258 24.63 -17.56 2.50
CA TRP A 258 24.96 -17.13 1.14
C TRP A 258 26.28 -16.35 1.12
N LEU A 259 26.49 -15.43 2.07
CA LEU A 259 27.73 -14.64 2.21
C LEU A 259 28.90 -15.45 2.79
N SER A 260 28.62 -16.44 3.65
CA SER A 260 29.62 -17.31 4.29
C SER A 260 29.90 -18.56 3.48
N ARG A 261 29.27 -18.74 2.32
CA ARG A 261 29.64 -19.81 1.40
C ARG A 261 31.10 -19.53 1.03
N PRO A 262 32.04 -20.42 1.38
CA PRO A 262 33.42 -20.22 0.99
C PRO A 262 33.40 -20.05 -0.51
N ARG A 263 33.97 -18.94 -1.03
CA ARG A 263 34.25 -18.77 -2.46
C ARG A 263 34.72 -20.12 -2.94
N ALA A 264 33.90 -20.80 -3.74
CA ALA A 264 34.29 -22.08 -4.28
C ALA A 264 35.65 -21.80 -4.93
N ARG A 265 36.69 -22.50 -4.46
CA ARG A 265 37.99 -22.55 -5.14
C ARG A 265 37.70 -22.52 -6.62
N GLU A 266 38.33 -21.58 -7.35
CA GLU A 266 38.29 -21.52 -8.81
C GLU A 266 38.12 -22.93 -9.33
N SER A 267 36.89 -23.27 -9.73
CA SER A 267 36.65 -24.63 -10.14
C SER A 267 37.36 -24.71 -11.48
N ASP A 268 38.36 -25.56 -11.61
CA ASP A 268 39.02 -25.90 -12.88
C ASP A 268 38.05 -26.55 -13.89
N SER A 269 36.74 -26.45 -13.69
CA SER A 269 35.74 -26.94 -14.64
C SER A 269 35.71 -26.04 -15.87
N SER A 270 35.59 -26.66 -17.05
CA SER A 270 35.52 -25.94 -18.31
C SER A 270 34.32 -24.99 -18.37
N VAL A 271 33.22 -25.35 -17.72
CA VAL A 271 32.02 -24.51 -17.56
C VAL A 271 32.32 -23.27 -16.73
N GLY A 272 33.08 -23.40 -15.63
CA GLY A 272 33.50 -22.28 -14.80
C GLY A 272 34.34 -21.26 -15.59
N HIS A 273 35.33 -21.75 -16.36
CA HIS A 273 36.13 -20.89 -17.24
C HIS A 273 35.30 -20.19 -18.31
N LEU A 274 34.37 -20.91 -18.95
CA LEU A 274 33.49 -20.34 -19.97
C LEU A 274 32.60 -19.23 -19.40
N LEU A 275 31.99 -19.46 -18.23
CA LEU A 275 31.14 -18.48 -17.56
C LEU A 275 31.95 -17.25 -17.12
N GLN A 276 33.15 -17.46 -16.57
CA GLN A 276 34.02 -16.36 -16.15
C GLN A 276 34.51 -15.55 -17.35
N GLN A 277 34.85 -16.21 -18.46
CA GLN A 277 35.21 -15.54 -19.72
C GLN A 277 34.03 -14.74 -20.28
N ALA A 278 32.82 -15.30 -20.26
CA ALA A 278 31.61 -14.58 -20.68
C ALA A 278 31.35 -13.35 -19.80
N ALA A 279 31.49 -13.48 -18.47
CA ALA A 279 31.35 -12.37 -17.54
C ALA A 279 32.40 -11.28 -17.80
N ASN A 280 33.66 -11.67 -18.02
CA ASN A 280 34.75 -10.75 -18.36
C ASN A 280 34.49 -9.99 -19.66
N ASN A 281 34.00 -10.68 -20.71
CA ASN A 281 33.63 -10.04 -21.99
C ASN A 281 32.52 -9.00 -21.84
N LEU A 282 31.64 -9.16 -20.84
CA LEU A 282 30.58 -8.21 -20.52
C LEU A 282 31.04 -7.08 -19.59
N GLY A 283 32.30 -7.04 -19.19
CA GLY A 283 32.83 -6.08 -18.21
C GLY A 283 32.41 -6.38 -16.76
N LEU A 284 31.96 -7.60 -16.49
CA LEU A 284 31.46 -8.06 -15.18
C LEU A 284 32.52 -8.92 -14.47
N SER A 285 33.76 -8.45 -14.38
CA SER A 285 34.89 -9.23 -13.83
C SER A 285 34.75 -9.60 -12.35
N SER A 286 33.95 -8.84 -11.59
CA SER A 286 33.63 -9.11 -10.19
C SER A 286 32.38 -9.99 -9.99
N TYR A 287 31.70 -10.38 -11.07
CA TYR A 287 30.47 -11.16 -10.98
C TYR A 287 30.76 -12.61 -10.59
N ASP A 288 30.05 -13.09 -9.58
CA ASP A 288 30.20 -14.45 -9.07
C ASP A 288 29.43 -15.45 -9.97
N THR A 289 30.18 -16.25 -10.73
CA THR A 289 29.65 -17.24 -11.67
C THR A 289 29.31 -18.58 -11.01
N THR A 290 29.68 -18.78 -9.73
CA THR A 290 29.51 -20.06 -9.01
C THR A 290 28.05 -20.49 -8.93
N LEU A 291 27.12 -19.55 -8.70
CA LEU A 291 25.68 -19.84 -8.67
C LEU A 291 25.16 -20.37 -10.01
N CYS A 292 25.63 -19.80 -11.11
CA CYS A 292 25.25 -20.24 -12.45
C CYS A 292 25.81 -21.64 -12.73
N GLN A 293 27.05 -21.89 -12.30
CA GLN A 293 27.69 -23.19 -12.42
C GLN A 293 26.98 -24.27 -11.60
N GLU A 294 26.58 -24.00 -10.36
CA GLU A 294 25.83 -24.95 -9.52
C GLU A 294 24.49 -25.32 -10.15
N LYS A 295 23.77 -24.35 -10.72
CA LYS A 295 22.50 -24.60 -11.43
C LYS A 295 22.69 -25.47 -12.67
N LEU A 296 23.74 -25.18 -13.46
CA LEU A 296 24.08 -25.99 -14.63
C LEU A 296 24.49 -27.41 -14.24
N ALA A 297 25.29 -27.57 -13.17
CA ALA A 297 25.67 -28.87 -12.64
C ALA A 297 24.46 -29.66 -12.11
N ALA A 298 23.47 -28.98 -11.50
CA ALA A 298 22.22 -29.62 -11.06
C ALA A 298 21.37 -30.13 -12.23
N GLU A 299 21.46 -29.49 -13.40
CA GLU A 299 20.86 -29.96 -14.66
C GLU A 299 21.77 -30.94 -15.44
N LEU A 300 22.85 -31.44 -14.81
CA LEU A 300 23.82 -32.39 -15.35
C LEU A 300 24.70 -31.86 -16.50
N TYR A 301 24.83 -30.54 -16.64
CA TYR A 301 25.79 -29.92 -17.55
C TYR A 301 27.14 -29.71 -16.84
N LEU A 302 28.00 -30.72 -16.90
CA LEU A 302 29.31 -30.73 -16.24
C LEU A 302 30.42 -30.17 -17.13
N GLU A 303 30.25 -30.25 -18.45
CA GLU A 303 31.23 -29.84 -19.44
C GLU A 303 30.64 -28.80 -20.40
N SER A 304 31.49 -27.86 -20.85
CA SER A 304 31.11 -26.81 -21.81
C SER A 304 30.54 -27.36 -23.12
N ASP A 305 30.99 -28.53 -23.57
CA ASP A 305 30.52 -29.15 -24.82
C ASP A 305 29.06 -29.62 -24.72
N GLN A 306 28.61 -30.01 -23.54
CA GLN A 306 27.22 -30.43 -23.30
C GLN A 306 26.23 -29.25 -23.42
N MET A 307 26.74 -28.01 -23.30
CA MET A 307 25.94 -26.79 -23.46
C MET A 307 25.85 -26.33 -24.92
N ARG A 308 26.54 -27.00 -25.86
CA ARG A 308 26.64 -26.59 -27.26
C ARG A 308 25.32 -26.69 -28.03
N ASP A 309 24.40 -27.54 -27.60
CA ASP A 309 23.10 -27.67 -28.27
C ASP A 309 22.00 -26.81 -27.61
N LEU A 310 22.28 -26.24 -26.44
CA LEU A 310 21.28 -25.48 -25.68
C LEU A 310 20.94 -24.14 -26.34
N GLU A 311 19.66 -23.81 -26.35
CA GLU A 311 19.20 -22.50 -26.77
C GLU A 311 19.47 -21.44 -25.70
N VAL A 312 19.49 -20.17 -26.13
CA VAL A 312 19.63 -19.03 -25.20
C VAL A 312 18.49 -19.00 -24.17
N SER A 313 17.29 -19.43 -24.58
CA SER A 313 16.10 -19.56 -23.73
C SER A 313 16.31 -20.55 -22.58
N GLU A 314 16.97 -21.67 -22.85
CA GLU A 314 17.29 -22.72 -21.87
C GLU A 314 18.39 -22.26 -20.93
N LEU A 315 19.48 -21.71 -21.47
CA LEU A 315 20.56 -21.12 -20.66
C LEU A 315 20.05 -19.99 -19.76
N ALA A 316 19.09 -19.19 -20.23
CA ALA A 316 18.50 -18.10 -19.45
C ALA A 316 17.68 -18.56 -18.24
N ARG A 317 17.35 -19.87 -18.13
CA ARG A 317 16.75 -20.43 -16.90
C ARG A 317 17.78 -20.52 -15.78
N CYS A 318 19.04 -20.77 -16.13
CA CYS A 318 20.13 -20.97 -15.19
C CYS A 318 20.93 -19.69 -14.90
N MET A 319 20.94 -18.73 -15.82
CA MET A 319 21.73 -17.50 -15.69
C MET A 319 21.04 -16.26 -16.30
N PRO A 320 21.51 -15.02 -16.02
CA PRO A 320 20.95 -13.81 -16.61
C PRO A 320 21.01 -13.82 -18.15
N LEU A 321 19.97 -13.29 -18.81
CA LEU A 321 19.82 -13.34 -20.28
C LEU A 321 21.03 -12.81 -21.06
N ARG A 322 21.67 -11.74 -20.56
CA ARG A 322 22.87 -11.17 -21.20
C ARG A 322 24.06 -12.13 -21.12
N LEU A 323 24.24 -12.80 -19.98
CA LEU A 323 25.28 -13.81 -19.80
C LEU A 323 25.00 -15.03 -20.69
N ALA A 324 23.75 -15.50 -20.74
CA ALA A 324 23.34 -16.61 -21.60
C ALA A 324 23.64 -16.37 -23.09
N LYS A 325 23.41 -15.15 -23.59
CA LYS A 325 23.76 -14.76 -24.97
C LYS A 325 25.26 -14.79 -25.22
N GLU A 326 26.06 -14.31 -24.27
CA GLU A 326 27.52 -14.26 -24.40
C GLU A 326 28.14 -15.66 -24.32
N VAL A 327 27.65 -16.51 -23.41
CA VAL A 327 28.03 -17.93 -23.33
C VAL A 327 27.72 -18.64 -24.64
N ARG A 328 26.54 -18.41 -25.23
CA ARG A 328 26.17 -18.96 -26.54
C ARG A 328 27.09 -18.49 -27.65
N ARG A 329 27.51 -17.22 -27.62
CA ARG A 329 28.45 -16.64 -28.58
C ARG A 329 29.81 -17.32 -28.49
N LEU A 330 30.33 -17.51 -27.28
CA LEU A 330 31.61 -18.18 -27.03
C LEU A 330 31.59 -19.64 -27.48
N LEU A 331 30.55 -20.40 -27.13
CA LEU A 331 30.41 -21.81 -27.54
C LEU A 331 30.39 -22.01 -29.06
N ARG A 332 29.83 -21.06 -29.82
CA ARG A 332 29.88 -21.08 -31.29
C ARG A 332 31.27 -20.80 -31.83
N SER A 333 31.94 -19.78 -31.28
CA SER A 333 33.27 -19.38 -31.73
C SER A 333 34.33 -20.47 -31.53
N THR A 334 34.20 -21.30 -30.49
CA THR A 334 35.12 -22.42 -30.22
C THR A 334 34.91 -23.61 -31.16
N SER A 335 33.80 -23.67 -31.92
CA SER A 335 33.56 -24.76 -32.88
C SER A 335 34.15 -24.50 -34.28
N GLU A 336 34.55 -23.26 -34.56
CA GLU A 336 35.07 -22.83 -35.86
C GLU A 336 36.62 -22.92 -35.94
N THR A 337 37.27 -23.30 -34.84
CA THR A 337 38.72 -23.53 -34.71
C THR A 337 39.03 -25.00 -34.60
#